data_AF-R7VGA9-F1
#
_entry.id   AF-R7VGA9-F1
#
_cell.length_a   1.000
_cell.length_b   1.000
_cell.length_c   1.000
_cell.angle_alpha   90.00
_cell.angle_beta   90.00
_cell.angle_gamma   90.00
#
_symmetry.space_group_name_H-M   'P 1'
#
loop_
_entity.id
_entity.type
_entity.pdbx_description
1 polymer ?
#
loop_
_entity_poly.entity_id
_entity_poly.type
_entity_poly.pdbx_seq_one_letter_code
_entity_poly.pdbx_strand_id
1 'polypeptide(L)'
;MEHTIMTKEHKDILDKNRDKLIENMEMRKLWNCLRSKGIITKSDEEHFKSSGEGLPAKEKFLDFLTTRPDKDFNEFCKCLTETEQGHLAKILQGTETKFPVYV
;
A
#
# COMPACT_ATOMS: atom_id res chain seq x y z
N MET A 1 17.01 -18.72 7.07
CA MET A 1 15.80 -17.94 7.35
C MET A 1 15.37 -17.36 6.02
N GLU A 2 14.40 -17.99 5.36
CA GLU A 2 13.90 -17.51 4.07
C GLU A 2 13.20 -16.17 4.29
N HIS A 3 13.82 -15.08 3.83
CA HIS A 3 13.14 -13.81 3.71
C HIS A 3 12.15 -13.97 2.54
N THR A 4 10.94 -14.45 2.82
CA THR A 4 9.85 -14.55 1.84
C THR A 4 9.43 -13.14 1.47
N ILE A 5 10.12 -12.58 0.47
CA ILE A 5 9.65 -11.47 -0.35
C ILE A 5 8.23 -11.76 -0.82
N MET A 6 7.41 -10.71 -0.88
CA MET A 6 6.02 -10.72 -1.31
C MET A 6 5.76 -11.73 -2.44
N THR A 7 4.69 -12.50 -2.30
CA THR A 7 4.26 -13.46 -3.32
C THR A 7 4.01 -12.78 -4.66
N LYS A 8 4.23 -13.51 -5.76
CA LYS A 8 4.01 -12.99 -7.12
C LYS A 8 2.59 -12.47 -7.33
N GLU A 9 1.60 -13.08 -6.68
CA GLU A 9 0.19 -12.67 -6.77
C GLU A 9 -0.02 -11.27 -6.17
N HIS A 10 0.43 -11.02 -4.94
CA HIS A 10 0.35 -9.69 -4.34
C HIS A 10 1.15 -8.65 -5.11
N LYS A 11 2.32 -9.03 -5.65
CA LYS A 11 3.14 -8.14 -6.47
C LYS A 11 2.43 -7.77 -7.78
N ASP A 12 1.80 -8.72 -8.45
CA ASP A 12 1.03 -8.49 -9.67
C ASP A 12 -0.20 -7.60 -9.40
N ILE A 13 -0.90 -7.81 -8.29
CA ILE A 13 -2.03 -6.94 -7.89
C ILE A 13 -1.54 -5.52 -7.59
N LEU A 14 -0.42 -5.36 -6.90
CA LEU A 14 0.19 -4.06 -6.62
C LEU A 14 0.60 -3.35 -7.91
N ASP A 15 1.22 -4.07 -8.85
CA ASP A 15 1.68 -3.52 -10.13
C ASP A 15 0.48 -3.11 -11.00
N LYS A 16 -0.53 -3.98 -11.14
CA LYS A 16 -1.77 -3.68 -11.89
C LYS A 16 -2.55 -2.50 -11.35
N ASN A 17 -2.56 -2.33 -10.03
CA ASN A 17 -3.30 -1.25 -9.38
C ASN A 17 -2.40 -0.07 -8.99
N ARG A 18 -1.13 -0.08 -9.40
CA ARG A 18 -0.11 0.90 -9.01
C ARG A 18 -0.54 2.33 -9.33
N ASP A 19 -0.97 2.59 -10.55
CA ASP A 19 -1.43 3.91 -10.97
C ASP A 19 -2.64 4.39 -10.16
N LYS A 20 -3.64 3.51 -9.98
CA LYS A 20 -4.86 3.81 -9.22
C LYS A 20 -4.54 4.11 -7.76
N LEU A 21 -3.61 3.36 -7.18
CA LEU A 21 -3.07 3.61 -5.84
C LEU A 21 -2.35 4.95 -5.78
N ILE A 22 -1.43 5.25 -6.69
CA ILE A 22 -0.70 6.53 -6.69
C ILE A 22 -1.66 7.72 -6.86
N GLU A 23 -2.70 7.59 -7.66
CA GLU A 23 -3.68 8.66 -7.88
C GLU A 23 -4.59 8.86 -6.66
N ASN A 24 -5.17 7.79 -6.12
CA ASN A 24 -6.22 7.86 -5.11
C ASN A 24 -5.73 7.73 -3.65
N MET A 25 -4.49 7.29 -3.44
CA MET A 25 -3.93 7.09 -2.10
C MET A 25 -3.55 8.41 -1.44
N GLU A 26 -4.06 8.63 -0.23
CA GLU A 26 -3.67 9.71 0.65
C GLU A 26 -2.55 9.28 1.61
N MET A 27 -1.32 9.50 1.16
CA MET A 27 -0.10 9.24 1.92
C MET A 27 -0.05 9.94 3.29
N ARG A 28 -0.59 11.17 3.38
CA ARG A 28 -0.55 11.96 4.64
C ARG A 28 -1.19 11.23 5.81
N LYS A 29 -2.34 10.58 5.59
CA LYS A 29 -3.03 9.78 6.61
C LYS A 29 -2.33 8.43 6.83
N LEU A 30 -1.78 7.84 5.76
CA LEU A 30 -1.10 6.55 5.83
C LEU A 30 0.21 6.60 6.61
N TRP A 31 0.97 7.70 6.55
CA TRP A 31 2.24 7.81 7.26
C TRP A 31 2.16 7.46 8.74
N ASN A 32 1.13 7.97 9.43
CA ASN A 32 0.90 7.68 10.85
C ASN A 32 0.61 6.20 11.08
N CYS A 33 -0.22 5.58 10.23
CA CYS A 33 -0.56 4.17 10.37
C CYS A 33 0.63 3.27 10.02
N LEU A 34 1.31 3.51 8.90
CA LEU A 34 2.49 2.76 8.46
C LEU A 34 3.58 2.75 9.53
N ARG A 35 3.81 3.90 10.18
CA ARG A 35 4.74 4.03 11.30
C ARG A 35 4.27 3.24 12.52
N SER A 36 2.98 3.31 12.85
CA SER A 36 2.38 2.55 13.97
C SER A 36 2.51 1.04 13.77
N LYS A 37 2.37 0.56 12.53
CA LYS A 37 2.54 -0.85 12.15
C LYS A 37 4.00 -1.29 11.99
N GLY A 38 4.95 -0.36 12.02
CA GLY A 38 6.37 -0.64 11.84
C GLY A 38 6.77 -1.01 10.40
N ILE A 39 5.93 -0.67 9.40
CA ILE A 39 6.24 -0.87 7.98
C ILE A 39 7.35 0.10 7.54
N ILE A 40 7.31 1.32 8.07
CA ILE A 40 8.29 2.36 7.83
C ILE A 40 8.79 2.94 9.15
N THR A 41 10.00 3.48 9.13
CA THR A 41 10.54 4.28 10.24
C THR A 41 10.31 5.78 10.03
N LYS A 42 10.59 6.58 11.05
CA LYS A 42 10.62 8.06 10.94
C LYS A 42 11.53 8.52 9.81
N SER A 43 12.73 7.92 9.71
CA SER A 43 13.72 8.27 8.69
C SER A 43 13.23 7.91 7.28
N ASP A 44 12.56 6.77 7.12
CA ASP A 44 11.96 6.39 5.83
C ASP A 44 10.88 7.39 5.41
N GLU A 45 9.98 7.75 6.34
CA GLU A 45 8.93 8.74 6.09
C GLU A 45 9.49 10.09 5.66
N GLU A 46 10.53 10.60 6.35
CA GLU A 46 11.20 11.84 5.98
C GLU A 46 11.88 11.72 4.61
N HIS A 47 12.50 10.59 4.31
CA HIS A 47 13.12 10.33 3.00
C HIS A 47 12.08 10.31 1.86
N PHE A 48 10.93 9.67 2.08
CA PHE A 48 9.84 9.68 1.10
C PHE A 48 9.23 11.07 0.93
N LYS A 49 9.01 11.82 2.03
CA LYS A 49 8.53 13.21 1.97
C LYS A 49 9.53 14.14 1.29
N SER A 50 10.82 13.95 1.51
CA SER A 50 11.90 14.72 0.88
C SER A 50 12.04 14.43 -0.62
N SER A 51 11.49 13.32 -1.11
CA SER A 51 11.60 12.91 -2.51
C SER A 51 10.62 13.65 -3.45
N GLY A 52 9.69 14.44 -2.90
CA GLY A 52 8.75 15.27 -3.65
C GLY A 52 7.33 15.23 -3.08
N GLU A 53 6.53 16.25 -3.35
CA GLU A 53 5.15 16.34 -2.87
C GLU A 53 4.23 15.42 -3.71
N GLY A 54 3.76 14.33 -3.10
CA GLY A 54 2.65 13.53 -3.61
C GLY A 54 3.07 12.31 -4.45
N LEU A 55 3.22 12.46 -5.76
CA LEU A 55 3.41 11.34 -6.71
C LEU A 55 4.71 10.55 -6.49
N PRO A 56 5.91 11.17 -6.50
CA PRO A 56 7.17 10.43 -6.37
C PRO A 56 7.31 9.75 -4.99
N ALA A 57 6.70 10.31 -3.95
CA ALA A 57 6.67 9.69 -2.63
C ALA A 57 5.83 8.40 -2.62
N LYS A 58 4.67 8.40 -3.28
CA LYS A 58 3.79 7.23 -3.42
C LYS A 58 4.47 6.13 -4.24
N GLU A 59 5.08 6.48 -5.36
CA GLU A 59 5.81 5.54 -6.21
C GLU A 59 6.96 4.86 -5.45
N LYS A 60 7.81 5.65 -4.78
CA LYS A 60 8.93 5.10 -3.99
C LYS A 60 8.44 4.21 -2.86
N PHE A 61 7.32 4.54 -2.23
CA PHE A 61 6.76 3.72 -1.18
C PHE A 61 6.19 2.41 -1.71
N LEU A 62 5.48 2.42 -2.85
CA LEU A 62 4.99 1.19 -3.47
C LEU A 62 6.16 0.30 -3.88
N ASP A 63 7.20 0.87 -4.48
CA ASP A 63 8.43 0.15 -4.83
C ASP A 63 9.07 -0.49 -3.58
N PHE A 64 9.22 0.28 -2.51
CA PHE A 64 9.67 -0.21 -1.21
C PHE A 64 8.78 -1.34 -0.67
N LEU A 65 7.45 -1.21 -0.76
CA LEU A 65 6.52 -2.23 -0.31
C LEU A 65 6.65 -3.54 -1.11
N THR A 66 6.99 -3.48 -2.40
CA THR A 66 7.24 -4.70 -3.19
C THR A 66 8.48 -5.48 -2.75
N THR A 67 9.40 -4.84 -2.02
CA THR A 67 10.58 -5.50 -1.43
C THR A 67 10.30 -6.10 -0.05
N ARG A 68 9.13 -5.83 0.52
CA ARG A 68 8.72 -6.27 1.85
C ARG A 68 7.96 -7.61 1.82
N PRO A 69 7.90 -8.34 2.95
CA PRO A 69 7.15 -9.59 3.04
C PRO A 69 5.63 -9.36 2.97
N ASP A 70 4.87 -10.42 2.67
CA ASP A 70 3.40 -10.37 2.62
C ASP A 70 2.75 -9.90 3.94
N LYS A 71 3.46 -10.03 5.07
CA LYS A 71 3.02 -9.48 6.35
C LYS A 71 2.83 -7.96 6.28
N ASP A 72 3.79 -7.25 5.68
CA ASP A 72 3.76 -5.79 5.57
C ASP A 72 2.69 -5.35 4.58
N PHE A 73 2.43 -6.14 3.53
CA PHE A 73 1.30 -5.97 2.63
C PHE A 73 -0.05 -6.04 3.36
N ASN A 74 -0.22 -7.06 4.21
CA ASN A 74 -1.44 -7.22 5.00
C ASN A 74 -1.63 -6.08 5.99
N GLU A 75 -0.58 -5.64 6.68
CA GLU A 75 -0.65 -4.47 7.56
C GLU A 75 -0.91 -3.18 6.78
N PHE A 76 -0.39 -3.05 5.56
CA PHE A 76 -0.69 -1.94 4.68
C PHE A 76 -2.19 -1.90 4.28
N CYS A 77 -2.77 -3.04 3.92
CA CYS A 77 -4.21 -3.14 3.64
C CYS A 77 -5.07 -2.76 4.87
N LYS A 78 -4.64 -3.13 6.08
CA LYS A 78 -5.29 -2.69 7.32
C LYS A 78 -5.20 -1.18 7.46
N CYS A 79 -4.02 -0.59 7.23
CA CYS A 79 -3.84 0.86 7.29
C CYS A 79 -4.72 1.63 6.31
N LEU A 80 -4.89 1.13 5.09
CA LEU A 80 -5.83 1.70 4.13
C LEU A 80 -7.26 1.69 4.68
N THR A 81 -7.67 0.60 5.32
CA THR A 81 -9.00 0.48 5.96
C THR A 81 -9.16 1.44 7.14
N GLU A 82 -8.15 1.56 8.00
CA GLU A 82 -8.15 2.45 9.17
C GLU A 82 -8.13 3.95 8.79
N THR A 83 -7.59 4.28 7.61
CA THR A 83 -7.47 5.67 7.12
C THR A 83 -8.63 6.11 6.24
N GLU A 84 -9.79 5.43 6.30
CA GLU A 84 -10.98 5.66 5.47
C GLU A 84 -10.75 5.39 3.96
N GLN A 85 -9.63 4.77 3.62
CA GLN A 85 -9.23 4.38 2.26
C GLN A 85 -9.46 2.89 2.01
N GLY A 86 -10.42 2.29 2.73
CA GLY A 86 -10.71 0.85 2.66
C GLY A 86 -11.12 0.37 1.26
N HIS A 87 -11.58 1.28 0.39
CA HIS A 87 -11.80 0.96 -1.02
C HIS A 87 -10.50 0.49 -1.69
N LEU A 88 -9.36 1.17 -1.48
CA LEU A 88 -8.05 0.75 -1.99
C LEU A 88 -7.60 -0.59 -1.40
N ALA A 89 -7.88 -0.82 -0.11
CA ALA A 89 -7.60 -2.10 0.54
C ALA A 89 -8.37 -3.26 -0.12
N LYS A 90 -9.62 -3.01 -0.53
CA LYS A 90 -10.45 -4.01 -1.20
C LYS A 90 -9.94 -4.35 -2.59
N ILE A 91 -9.51 -3.34 -3.35
CA ILE A 91 -8.84 -3.51 -4.66
C ILE A 91 -7.63 -4.43 -4.51
N LEU A 92 -6.77 -4.13 -3.52
CA LEU A 92 -5.54 -4.87 -3.26
C LEU A 92 -5.78 -6.30 -2.76
N GLN A 93 -6.85 -6.55 -2.03
CA GLN A 93 -7.21 -7.89 -1.57
C GLN A 93 -7.98 -8.70 -2.62
N GLY A 94 -8.19 -8.17 -3.83
CA GLY A 94 -9.03 -8.82 -4.84
C GLY A 94 -10.50 -8.96 -4.43
N THR A 95 -10.94 -8.21 -3.42
CA THR A 95 -12.31 -8.17 -2.91
C THR A 95 -13.16 -7.07 -3.55
N GLU A 96 -12.65 -6.42 -4.61
CA GLU A 96 -13.52 -5.96 -5.69
C GLU A 96 -14.14 -7.19 -6.36
N THR A 97 -15.02 -7.87 -5.63
CA THR A 97 -16.12 -8.57 -6.26
C THR A 97 -16.72 -7.53 -7.20
N LYS A 98 -16.59 -7.76 -8.52
CA LYS A 98 -17.59 -7.29 -9.47
C LYS A 98 -18.90 -7.45 -8.73
N PHE A 99 -19.55 -6.35 -8.37
CA PHE A 99 -20.87 -6.43 -7.77
C PHE A 99 -21.62 -7.43 -8.67
N PRO A 100 -22.08 -8.59 -8.17
CA PRO A 100 -23.21 -9.20 -8.85
C PRO A 100 -24.25 -8.10 -8.79
N VAL A 101 -24.52 -7.49 -9.95
CA VAL A 101 -25.70 -6.67 -10.14
C VAL A 101 -26.83 -7.60 -9.72
N TYR A 102 -27.34 -7.39 -8.51
CA TYR A 102 -28.56 -8.07 -8.09
C TYR A 102 -29.63 -7.49 -9.01
N VAL A 103 -30.11 -8.41 -9.86
CA VAL A 103 -31.20 -8.29 -10.83
C VAL A 103 -32.42 -7.58 -10.27
#